data_AF-A0A628M7R5-F1
#
_entry.id   AF-A0A628M7R5-F1
#
_cell.length_a   1.000
_cell.length_b   1.000
_cell.length_c   1.000
_cell.angle_alpha   90.00
_cell.angle_beta   90.00
_cell.angle_gamma   90.00
#
_symmetry.space_group_name_H-M   'P 1'
#
loop_
_entity.id
_entity.type
_entity.pdbx_description
1 polymer ?
#
loop_
_entity_poly.entity_id
_entity_poly.type
_entity_poly.pdbx_seq_one_letter_code
_entity_poly.pdbx_strand_id
1 'polypeptide(L)'
;MDYSQLSDFEINKQVAIATGHKKFKGLGWQGTQEDSCSAVIVRGPTKIGAFDPCNNPADAWPIIEKYRISFLDQLTEWCVDAKGVSPIFDTRPLRAAMIVFLLMQDANNA
;
A
#
# COMPACT_ATOMS: atom_id res chain seq x y z
N MET A 1 10.72 -4.30 -8.46
CA MET A 1 9.65 -4.19 -9.49
C MET A 1 9.26 -2.72 -9.66
N ASP A 2 8.75 -2.27 -10.81
CA ASP A 2 8.20 -0.91 -10.92
C ASP A 2 6.71 -0.90 -10.51
N TYR A 3 6.45 -0.60 -9.25
CA TYR A 3 5.09 -0.53 -8.70
C TYR A 3 4.31 0.71 -9.16
N SER A 4 4.97 1.73 -9.71
CA SER A 4 4.32 2.98 -10.15
C SER A 4 3.33 2.74 -11.30
N GLN A 5 3.55 1.68 -12.09
CA GLN A 5 2.72 1.27 -13.22
C GLN A 5 1.51 0.43 -12.81
N LEU A 6 1.42 0.02 -11.55
CA LEU A 6 0.31 -0.80 -11.05
C LEU A 6 -0.88 0.06 -10.64
N SER A 7 -2.07 -0.53 -10.81
CA SER A 7 -3.30 0.01 -10.26
C SER A 7 -3.28 0.00 -8.73
N ASP A 8 -4.09 0.86 -8.12
CA ASP A 8 -4.22 0.91 -6.66
C ASP A 8 -4.69 -0.45 -6.10
N PHE A 9 -5.54 -1.18 -6.84
CA PHE A 9 -5.96 -2.54 -6.48
C PHE A 9 -4.79 -3.51 -6.40
N GLU A 10 -3.91 -3.49 -7.40
CA GLU A 10 -2.73 -4.36 -7.43
C GLU A 10 -1.74 -4.00 -6.32
N ILE A 11 -1.53 -2.71 -6.05
CA ILE A 11 -0.69 -2.25 -4.93
C ILE A 11 -1.31 -2.70 -3.59
N ASN A 12 -2.59 -2.41 -3.35
CA ASN A 12 -3.31 -2.79 -2.13
C ASN A 12 -3.27 -4.30 -1.89
N LYS A 13 -3.40 -5.10 -2.94
CA LYS A 13 -3.22 -6.56 -2.89
C LYS A 13 -1.82 -6.96 -2.46
N GLN A 14 -0.77 -6.38 -3.05
CA GLN A 14 0.62 -6.68 -2.68
C GLN A 14 0.90 -6.28 -1.23
N VAL A 15 0.43 -5.10 -0.81
CA VAL A 15 0.53 -4.63 0.58
C VAL A 15 -0.16 -5.60 1.53
N ALA A 16 -1.36 -6.06 1.18
CA ALA A 16 -2.10 -7.04 1.98
C ALA A 16 -1.28 -8.34 2.16
N ILE A 17 -0.68 -8.87 1.08
CA ILE A 17 0.19 -10.05 1.17
C ILE A 17 1.38 -9.80 2.09
N ALA A 18 2.10 -8.70 1.87
CA ALA A 18 3.30 -8.33 2.64
C ALA A 18 3.01 -8.06 4.13
N THR A 19 1.79 -7.65 4.46
CA THR A 19 1.35 -7.41 5.85
C THR A 19 0.69 -8.63 6.50
N GLY A 20 0.68 -9.78 5.81
CA GLY A 20 0.13 -11.04 6.33
C GLY A 20 -1.39 -11.14 6.28
N HIS A 21 -2.06 -10.24 5.57
CA HIS A 21 -3.48 -10.37 5.27
C HIS A 21 -3.72 -11.49 4.25
N LYS A 22 -4.90 -12.11 4.33
CA LYS A 22 -5.34 -13.16 3.43
C LYS A 22 -6.60 -12.72 2.72
N LYS A 23 -6.79 -13.21 1.50
CA LYS A 23 -8.06 -13.07 0.77
C LYS A 23 -9.24 -13.63 1.58
N PHE A 24 -10.39 -12.98 1.45
CA PHE A 24 -11.61 -13.40 2.12
C PHE A 24 -12.30 -14.52 1.33
N LYS A 25 -12.36 -15.73 1.92
CA LYS A 25 -12.92 -16.97 1.32
C LYS A 25 -12.11 -17.50 0.11
N GLY A 26 -12.50 -18.67 -0.41
CA GLY A 26 -11.78 -19.38 -1.47
C GLY A 26 -11.76 -18.69 -2.85
N LEU A 27 -12.52 -17.60 -3.01
CA LEU A 27 -12.71 -16.89 -4.28
C LEU A 27 -11.68 -15.76 -4.46
N GLY A 28 -10.41 -16.09 -4.74
CA GLY A 28 -9.41 -15.11 -5.23
C GLY A 28 -9.24 -13.82 -4.40
N TRP A 29 -8.51 -12.84 -4.92
CA TRP A 29 -8.52 -11.47 -4.36
C TRP A 29 -9.69 -10.73 -4.98
N GLN A 30 -10.60 -10.22 -4.16
CA GLN A 30 -11.80 -9.53 -4.62
C GLN A 30 -11.74 -8.07 -4.25
N GLY A 31 -12.34 -7.27 -5.13
CA GLY A 31 -12.63 -5.88 -4.91
C GLY A 31 -13.99 -5.64 -4.23
N THR A 32 -14.22 -4.43 -3.74
CA THR A 32 -15.57 -3.91 -3.44
C THR A 32 -16.43 -3.80 -4.71
N GLN A 33 -17.75 -3.73 -4.59
CA GLN A 33 -18.65 -3.61 -5.76
C GLN A 33 -18.87 -2.15 -6.22
N GLU A 34 -18.14 -1.18 -5.66
CA GLU A 34 -18.26 0.23 -6.04
C GLU A 34 -17.42 0.55 -7.27
N ASP A 35 -17.91 1.49 -8.09
CA ASP A 35 -17.22 1.98 -9.29
C ASP A 35 -15.86 2.56 -8.89
N SER A 36 -14.78 2.12 -9.56
CA SER A 36 -13.36 2.31 -9.20
C SER A 36 -12.87 1.45 -8.02
N CYS A 37 -12.84 0.15 -8.26
CA CYS A 37 -12.53 -0.82 -7.22
C CYS A 37 -11.02 -0.89 -6.86
N SER A 38 -10.54 0.02 -6.01
CA SER A 38 -9.18 0.05 -5.45
C SER A 38 -9.01 -0.88 -4.25
N ALA A 39 -10.04 -1.01 -3.40
CA ALA A 39 -9.96 -1.76 -2.15
C ALA A 39 -9.93 -3.28 -2.37
N VAL A 40 -9.18 -4.01 -1.53
CA VAL A 40 -9.18 -5.48 -1.50
C VAL A 40 -9.95 -6.00 -0.28
N ILE A 41 -10.74 -7.06 -0.44
CA ILE A 41 -11.42 -7.69 0.70
C ILE A 41 -10.48 -8.69 1.38
N VAL A 42 -10.15 -8.41 2.64
CA VAL A 42 -9.15 -9.15 3.41
C VAL A 42 -9.67 -9.69 4.74
N ARG A 43 -8.97 -10.69 5.24
CA ARG A 43 -8.97 -11.11 6.64
C ARG A 43 -7.51 -11.17 7.11
N GLY A 44 -7.15 -10.36 8.09
CA GLY A 44 -5.78 -10.33 8.58
C GLY A 44 -5.64 -9.69 9.96
N PRO A 45 -4.39 -9.37 10.35
CA PRO A 45 -4.06 -8.99 11.73
C PRO A 45 -4.75 -7.71 12.19
N THR A 46 -4.95 -6.75 11.29
CA THR A 46 -5.49 -5.42 11.64
C THR A 46 -6.92 -5.21 11.15
N LYS A 47 -7.40 -6.01 10.18
CA LYS A 47 -8.70 -5.79 9.54
C LYS A 47 -9.37 -7.06 9.01
N ILE A 48 -10.70 -7.06 9.07
CA ILE A 48 -11.57 -7.94 8.29
C ILE A 48 -12.53 -7.04 7.51
N GLY A 49 -12.52 -7.15 6.17
CA GLY A 49 -13.32 -6.30 5.28
C GLY A 49 -12.48 -5.62 4.20
N ALA A 50 -12.98 -4.51 3.66
CA ALA A 50 -12.29 -3.73 2.63
C ALA A 50 -11.02 -3.08 3.20
N PHE A 51 -9.90 -3.26 2.51
CA PHE A 51 -8.59 -2.72 2.86
C PHE A 51 -8.04 -1.95 1.67
N ASP A 52 -7.83 -0.64 1.86
CA ASP A 52 -7.43 0.30 0.81
C ASP A 52 -6.36 1.27 1.31
N PRO A 53 -5.16 0.78 1.65
CA PRO A 53 -4.11 1.64 2.17
C PRO A 53 -3.57 2.66 1.15
N CYS A 54 -3.84 2.52 -0.15
CA CYS A 54 -3.55 3.56 -1.14
C CYS A 54 -4.44 4.82 -0.98
N ASN A 55 -5.65 4.67 -0.43
CA ASN A 55 -6.64 5.76 -0.39
C ASN A 55 -7.24 6.02 1.02
N ASN A 56 -7.02 5.14 1.98
CA ASN A 56 -7.55 5.25 3.34
C ASN A 56 -6.43 5.39 4.39
N PRO A 57 -6.31 6.56 5.06
CA PRO A 57 -5.32 6.78 6.11
C PRO A 57 -5.37 5.76 7.24
N ALA A 58 -6.56 5.28 7.63
CA ALA A 58 -6.69 4.30 8.73
C ALA A 58 -6.08 2.94 8.39
N ASP A 59 -6.11 2.57 7.10
CA ASP A 59 -5.49 1.34 6.60
C ASP A 59 -3.97 1.52 6.39
N ALA A 60 -3.55 2.71 5.97
CA ALA A 60 -2.15 3.03 5.67
C ALA A 60 -1.30 3.32 6.91
N TRP A 61 -1.86 4.03 7.89
CA TRP A 61 -1.11 4.59 9.02
C TRP A 61 -0.36 3.54 9.85
N PRO A 62 -0.94 2.36 10.19
CA PRO A 62 -0.21 1.33 10.93
C PRO A 62 1.04 0.83 10.20
N ILE A 63 1.08 0.90 8.87
CA ILE A 63 2.25 0.53 8.04
C ILE A 63 3.27 1.65 8.07
N ILE A 64 2.83 2.89 7.79
CA ILE A 64 3.66 4.10 7.80
C ILE A 64 4.44 4.23 9.11
N GLU A 65 3.74 4.11 10.24
CA GLU A 65 4.33 4.23 11.57
C GLU A 65 5.34 3.11 11.85
N LYS A 66 4.96 1.86 11.55
CA LYS A 66 5.78 0.67 11.81
C LYS A 66 7.09 0.69 11.02
N TYR A 67 7.03 1.10 9.75
CA TYR A 67 8.18 1.09 8.84
C TYR A 67 8.91 2.42 8.73
N ARG A 68 8.51 3.43 9.52
CA ARG A 68 9.15 4.76 9.58
C ARG A 68 9.23 5.42 8.20
N ILE A 69 8.11 5.38 7.48
CA ILE A 69 7.96 6.04 6.18
C ILE A 69 7.72 7.53 6.43
N SER A 70 8.53 8.37 5.79
CA SER A 70 8.53 9.82 5.97
C SER A 70 7.97 10.52 4.73
N PHE A 71 7.43 11.71 4.95
CA PHE A 71 6.80 12.52 3.91
C PHE A 71 7.42 13.91 3.93
N LEU A 72 7.75 14.42 2.75
CA LEU A 72 8.20 15.78 2.53
C LEU A 72 7.35 16.42 1.43
N ASP A 73 6.70 17.54 1.76
CA ASP A 73 5.94 18.33 0.79
C ASP A 73 6.91 19.06 -0.15
N GLN A 74 6.76 18.84 -1.48
CA GLN A 74 7.52 19.52 -2.53
C GLN A 74 6.66 20.55 -3.29
N LEU A 75 5.54 20.99 -2.70
CA LEU A 75 4.53 21.91 -3.25
C LEU A 75 3.68 21.33 -4.39
N THR A 76 4.29 20.64 -5.36
CA THR A 76 3.59 20.04 -6.51
C THR A 76 3.27 18.57 -6.31
N GLU A 77 4.05 17.89 -5.46
CA GLU A 77 3.92 16.47 -5.17
C GLU A 77 4.53 16.15 -3.80
N TRP A 78 4.32 14.92 -3.36
CA TRP A 78 4.93 14.40 -2.14
C TRP A 78 6.18 13.62 -2.48
N CYS A 79 7.27 13.95 -1.80
CA CYS A 79 8.43 13.06 -1.71
C CYS A 79 8.22 12.14 -0.50
N VAL A 80 8.16 10.83 -0.75
CA VAL A 80 7.98 9.82 0.29
C VAL A 80 9.21 8.92 0.31
N ASP A 81 9.82 8.78 1.48
CA ASP A 81 11.08 8.07 1.64
C ASP A 81 11.11 7.16 2.88
N ALA A 82 12.01 6.18 2.82
CA ALA A 82 12.30 5.30 3.94
C ALA A 82 13.73 4.75 3.81
N LYS A 83 14.26 4.24 4.92
CA LYS A 83 15.63 3.73 4.96
C LYS A 83 15.83 2.57 3.98
N GLY A 84 16.84 2.69 3.11
CA GLY A 84 17.31 1.60 2.26
C GLY A 84 16.63 1.49 0.89
N VAL A 85 15.77 2.43 0.53
CA VAL A 85 15.10 2.48 -0.78
C VAL A 85 15.13 3.89 -1.37
N SER A 86 15.03 3.98 -2.70
CA SER A 86 14.91 5.27 -3.38
C SER A 86 13.59 5.96 -3.04
N PRO A 87 13.58 7.31 -2.90
CA PRO A 87 12.36 8.05 -2.64
C PRO A 87 11.38 7.95 -3.83
N ILE A 88 10.09 8.04 -3.52
CA ILE A 88 9.00 8.06 -4.49
C ILE A 88 8.36 9.44 -4.50
N PHE A 89 8.10 9.94 -5.70
CA PHE A 89 7.43 11.20 -5.94
C PHE A 89 6.04 10.92 -6.55
N ASP A 90 4.97 11.36 -5.89
CA ASP A 90 3.58 11.17 -6.35
C ASP A 90 2.68 12.28 -5.76
N THR A 91 1.62 12.64 -6.48
CA THR A 91 0.59 13.56 -5.96
C THR A 91 -0.32 12.88 -4.93
N ARG A 92 -0.32 11.54 -4.86
CA ARG A 92 -1.07 10.71 -3.90
C ARG A 92 -0.12 10.14 -2.83
N PRO A 93 -0.02 10.79 -1.66
CA PRO A 93 1.00 10.44 -0.65
C PRO A 93 0.83 9.03 -0.09
N LEU A 94 -0.40 8.58 0.16
CA LEU A 94 -0.65 7.24 0.71
C LEU A 94 -0.25 6.13 -0.27
N ARG A 95 -0.56 6.31 -1.56
CA ARG A 95 -0.09 5.40 -2.60
C ARG A 95 1.43 5.36 -2.68
N ALA A 96 2.10 6.52 -2.68
CA ALA A 96 3.56 6.56 -2.66
C ALA A 96 4.14 5.84 -1.44
N ALA A 97 3.54 6.02 -0.25
CA ALA A 97 3.94 5.30 0.95
C ALA A 97 3.81 3.78 0.81
N MET A 98 2.75 3.29 0.17
CA MET A 98 2.58 1.86 -0.09
C MET A 98 3.61 1.33 -1.09
N ILE A 99 3.98 2.12 -2.09
CA ILE A 99 5.07 1.76 -3.02
C ILE A 99 6.41 1.69 -2.28
N VAL A 100 6.74 2.70 -1.48
CA VAL A 100 7.96 2.72 -0.64
C VAL A 100 8.00 1.50 0.28
N PHE A 101 6.89 1.18 0.94
CA PHE A 101 6.77 -0.01 1.77
C PHE A 101 7.09 -1.30 0.99
N LEU A 102 6.52 -1.48 -0.21
CA LEU A 102 6.77 -2.67 -1.03
C LEU A 102 8.22 -2.75 -1.51
N LEU A 103 8.83 -1.63 -1.90
CA LEU A 103 10.25 -1.57 -2.24
C LEU A 103 11.12 -2.00 -1.06
N MET A 104 10.76 -1.63 0.18
CA MET A 104 11.49 -2.09 1.37
C MET A 104 11.35 -3.60 1.57
N GLN A 105 10.19 -4.19 1.26
CA GLN A 105 10.01 -5.64 1.35
C GLN A 105 10.84 -6.37 0.30
N ASP A 106 10.88 -5.88 -0.93
CA ASP A 106 11.73 -6.43 -1.99
C ASP A 106 13.21 -6.38 -1.59
N ALA A 107 13.68 -5.23 -1.06
CA ALA A 107 15.07 -5.05 -0.65
C ALA A 107 15.48 -5.97 0.52
N ASN A 108 14.55 -6.29 1.44
CA ASN A 108 14.83 -7.17 2.58
C ASN A 108 14.73 -8.67 2.25
N ASN A 109 14.09 -9.03 1.13
CA ASN A 109 13.93 -10.42 0.67
C ASN A 109 14.86 -10.77 -0.51
N ALA A 110 15.78 -9.87 -0.87
CA ALA A 110 16.77 -10.04 -1.92
C ALA A 110 18.01 -10.84 -1.46
#